data_AF-A0AAW6AQD1-F1
#
_entry.id   AF-A0AAW6AQD1-F1
#
_cell.length_a   1.000
_cell.length_b   1.000
_cell.length_c   1.000
_cell.angle_alpha   90.00
_cell.angle_beta   90.00
_cell.angle_gamma   90.00
#
_symmetry.space_group_name_H-M   'P 1'
#
loop_
_entity.id
_entity.type
_entity.pdbx_description
1 polymer ?
#
loop_
_entity_poly.entity_id
_entity_poly.type
_entity_poly.pdbx_seq_one_letter_code
_entity_poly.pdbx_strand_id
1 'polypeptide(L)' 'MTTLTGTSVAAAHVAGAVANLFSWGIVEGHNLSMSAASIKAFLIRGAKRNPALSYPNREWGYGALDLYETFLRLREAR' A
#
# COMPACT_ATOMS: atom_id res chain seq x y z
N MET A 1 23.33 0.95 16.46
CA MET A 1 22.10 0.83 15.64
C MET A 1 21.84 -0.66 15.47
N THR A 2 20.68 -1.15 15.90
CA THR A 2 20.30 -2.56 15.73
C THR A 2 19.59 -2.73 14.39
N THR A 3 19.97 -3.75 13.62
CA THR A 3 19.33 -4.10 12.36
C THR A 3 18.37 -5.26 12.59
N LEU A 4 17.13 -5.14 12.11
CA LEU A 4 16.10 -6.19 12.22
C LEU A 4 15.70 -6.66 10.82
N THR A 5 15.40 -7.95 10.70
CA THR A 5 14.90 -8.58 9.47
C THR A 5 13.71 -9.47 9.80
N GLY A 6 12.77 -9.61 8.85
CA GLY A 6 11.61 -10.48 9.01
C GLY A 6 10.28 -9.82 8.63
N THR A 7 9.23 -10.63 8.58
CA THR A 7 7.89 -10.21 8.17
C THR A 7 7.24 -9.22 9.14
N SER A 8 7.61 -9.25 10.42
CA SER A 8 7.15 -8.27 11.41
C SER A 8 7.60 -6.84 11.08
N VAL A 9 8.84 -6.68 10.60
CA VAL A 9 9.34 -5.37 10.16
C VAL A 9 8.60 -4.91 8.91
N ALA A 10 8.36 -5.80 7.95
CA ALA A 10 7.57 -5.49 6.76
C ALA A 10 6.13 -5.09 7.09
N ALA A 11 5.48 -5.79 8.04
CA ALA A 11 4.14 -5.46 8.51
C ALA A 11 4.08 -4.06 9.16
N ALA A 12 5.08 -3.68 9.95
CA ALA A 12 5.17 -2.34 10.53
C ALA A 12 5.29 -1.24 9.45
N HIS A 13 6.03 -1.49 8.37
CA HIS A 13 6.12 -0.56 7.24
C HIS A 13 4.76 -0.38 6.54
N VAL A 14 4.03 -1.48 6.29
CA VAL A 14 2.68 -1.41 5.71
C VAL A 14 1.73 -0.67 6.65
N ALA A 15 1.81 -0.89 7.96
CA ALA A 15 0.99 -0.16 8.94
C ALA A 15 1.21 1.36 8.88
N GLY A 16 2.46 1.82 8.77
CA GLY A 16 2.77 3.24 8.57
C GLY A 16 2.22 3.79 7.25
N ALA A 17 2.31 3.02 6.16
CA ALA A 17 1.73 3.41 4.87
C ALA A 17 0.20 3.53 4.93
N VAL A 18 -0.47 2.63 5.63
CA VAL A 18 -1.92 2.69 5.88
C VAL A 18 -2.28 3.93 6.71
N ALA A 19 -1.48 4.26 7.73
CA ALA A 19 -1.69 5.48 8.52
C ALA A 19 -1.62 6.74 7.66
N ASN A 20 -0.68 6.82 6.71
CA ASN A 20 -0.60 7.93 5.75
C ASN A 20 -1.85 8.02 4.86
N LEU A 21 -2.35 6.88 4.38
CA LEU A 21 -3.60 6.84 3.61
C LEU A 21 -4.79 7.30 4.46
N PHE A 22 -4.86 6.94 5.74
CA PHE A 22 -5.91 7.43 6.64
C PHE A 22 -5.80 8.93 6.93
N SER A 23 -4.58 9.45 7.09
CA SER A 23 -4.36 10.89 7.23
C SER A 23 -4.90 11.64 6.01
N TRP A 24 -4.49 11.21 4.81
CA TRP A 24 -4.98 11.80 3.57
C TRP A 24 -6.49 11.61 3.40
N GLY A 25 -7.01 10.38 3.50
CA GLY A 25 -8.42 10.11 3.24
C GLY A 25 -9.36 10.74 4.27
N ILE A 26 -9.14 10.44 5.55
CA ILE A 26 -10.10 10.79 6.62
C ILE A 26 -9.76 12.14 7.23
N VAL A 27 -8.50 12.36 7.62
CA VAL A 27 -8.12 13.56 8.39
C VAL A 27 -8.14 14.83 7.52
N GLU A 28 -7.65 14.75 6.28
CA GLU A 28 -7.71 15.86 5.32
C GLU A 28 -9.05 15.95 4.57
N GLY A 29 -9.96 14.98 4.78
CA GLY A 29 -11.31 15.01 4.22
C GLY A 29 -11.45 14.60 2.74
N HIS A 30 -10.41 14.00 2.12
CA HIS A 30 -10.48 13.56 0.71
C HIS A 30 -11.42 12.37 0.48
N ASN A 31 -11.55 11.47 1.46
CA ASN A 31 -12.47 10.33 1.46
C ASN A 31 -12.81 9.87 2.89
N LEU A 32 -13.92 10.38 3.43
CA LEU A 32 -14.38 10.06 4.79
C LEU A 32 -14.90 8.62 4.95
N SER A 33 -15.29 7.97 3.85
CA SER A 33 -15.79 6.58 3.82
C SER A 33 -14.70 5.53 3.64
N MET A 34 -13.43 5.92 3.77
CA MET A 34 -12.32 5.06 3.42
C MET A 34 -12.25 3.83 4.35
N SER A 35 -12.52 2.66 3.76
CA SER A 35 -12.54 1.38 4.46
C SER A 35 -11.22 0.60 4.29
N ALA A 36 -11.01 -0.42 5.13
CA ALA A 36 -9.88 -1.34 4.99
C ALA A 36 -9.85 -2.04 3.61
N ALA A 37 -11.02 -2.33 3.02
CA ALA A 37 -11.12 -2.88 1.67
C ALA A 37 -10.64 -1.87 0.61
N SER A 38 -11.01 -0.59 0.77
CA SER A 38 -10.57 0.50 -0.12
C SER A 38 -9.05 0.68 -0.06
N ILE A 39 -8.49 0.73 1.16
CA ILE A 39 -7.05 0.82 1.37
C ILE A 39 -6.31 -0.37 0.75
N LYS A 40 -6.81 -1.59 0.97
CA LYS A 40 -6.24 -2.79 0.35
C LYS A 40 -6.24 -2.67 -1.17
N ALA A 41 -7.34 -2.22 -1.77
CA ALA A 41 -7.41 -2.02 -3.22
C ALA A 41 -6.42 -0.95 -3.70
N PHE A 42 -6.24 0.14 -2.96
CA PHE A 42 -5.28 1.20 -3.29
C PHE A 42 -3.85 0.68 -3.30
N LEU A 43 -3.45 0.01 -2.20
CA LEU A 43 -2.12 -0.58 -2.08
C LEU A 43 -1.87 -1.64 -3.15
N ILE A 44 -2.87 -2.46 -3.49
CA ILE A 44 -2.77 -3.43 -4.59
C ILE A 44 -2.57 -2.72 -5.93
N ARG A 45 -3.30 -1.65 -6.22
CA ARG A 45 -3.15 -0.91 -7.48
C ARG A 45 -1.79 -0.23 -7.62
N GLY A 46 -1.23 0.27 -6.52
CA GLY A 46 0.09 0.89 -6.48
C GLY A 46 1.24 -0.10 -6.37
N ALA A 47 1.00 -1.36 -6.01
CA ALA A 47 2.07 -2.33 -5.75
C ALA A 47 3.03 -2.49 -6.93
N LYS A 48 4.34 -2.45 -6.63
CA LYS A 48 5.40 -2.67 -7.61
C LYS A 48 5.48 -4.15 -7.97
N ARG A 49 5.41 -4.43 -9.27
CA ARG A 49 5.42 -5.79 -9.82
C ARG A 49 6.65 -6.01 -10.68
N ASN A 50 7.28 -7.16 -10.53
CA ASN A 50 8.35 -7.60 -11.41
C ASN A 50 7.74 -8.16 -12.71
N PRO A 51 8.02 -7.60 -13.90
CA PRO A 51 7.43 -8.08 -15.15
C PRO A 51 7.79 -9.53 -15.50
N ALA A 52 8.84 -10.10 -14.89
CA ALA A 52 9.21 -11.51 -15.06
C ALA A 52 8.31 -12.48 -14.26
N LEU A 53 7.44 -11.99 -13.37
CA LEU A 53 6.56 -12.80 -12.53
C LEU A 53 5.10 -12.56 -12.91
N SER A 54 4.28 -13.61 -12.82
CA SER A 54 2.82 -13.48 -12.92
C SER A 54 2.24 -13.08 -11.57
N TYR A 55 1.27 -12.16 -11.56
CA TYR A 55 0.60 -11.68 -10.34
C TYR A 55 -0.93 -11.87 -10.46
N PRO A 56 -1.63 -12.19 -9.35
CA PRO A 56 -1.07 -12.47 -8.04
C PRO A 56 -0.37 -13.84 -7.98
N ASN A 57 0.62 -13.99 -7.09
CA ASN A 57 1.28 -15.27 -6.80
C ASN A 57 1.44 -15.49 -5.29
N ARG A 58 1.86 -16.70 -4.87
CA ARG A 58 1.90 -17.07 -3.44
C ARG A 58 3.06 -16.40 -2.70
N GLU A 59 4.14 -16.10 -3.40
CA GLU A 59 5.39 -15.59 -2.85
C GLU A 59 5.34 -14.07 -2.62
N TRP A 60 4.72 -13.34 -3.53
CA TRP A 60 4.67 -11.87 -3.56
C TRP A 60 3.27 -11.29 -3.40
N GLY A 61 2.23 -12.14 -3.38
CA GLY A 61 0.85 -11.68 -3.38
C GLY A 61 0.60 -10.81 -4.61
N TYR A 62 0.33 -9.52 -4.39
CA TYR A 62 0.04 -8.55 -5.44
C TYR A 62 1.26 -7.72 -5.89
N GLY A 63 2.41 -7.86 -5.25
CA GLY A 63 3.61 -7.05 -5.50
C GLY A 63 4.22 -6.47 -4.21
N ALA A 64 5.34 -5.78 -4.36
CA ALA A 64 5.98 -5.05 -3.26
C ALA A 64 5.21 -3.75 -2.95
N LEU A 65 5.16 -3.38 -1.67
CA LEU A 65 4.56 -2.11 -1.25
C LEU A 65 5.25 -0.92 -1.93
N ASP A 66 4.45 -0.08 -2.60
CA ASP A 66 4.89 1.21 -3.15
C ASP A 66 3.83 2.27 -2.85
N LEU A 67 4.06 3.04 -1.78
CA LEU A 67 3.11 4.06 -1.32
C LEU A 67 3.06 5.25 -2.28
N TYR A 68 4.18 5.60 -2.91
CA TYR A 68 4.23 6.72 -3.84
C TYR A 68 3.38 6.42 -5.07
N GLU A 69 3.59 5.24 -5.67
CA GLU A 69 2.77 4.79 -6.79
C GLU A 69 1.30 4.64 -6.39
N THR A 70 1.01 4.22 -5.15
CA THR A 70 -0.36 4.19 -4.63
C THR A 70 -1.04 5.57 -4.71
N PHE A 71 -0.36 6.63 -4.26
CA PHE A 71 -0.91 7.99 -4.35
C PHE A 71 -0.99 8.51 -5.80
N LEU A 72 -0.04 8.16 -6.67
CA LEU A 72 -0.12 8.50 -8.09
C LEU A 72 -1.37 7.89 -8.74
N ARG A 73 -1.65 6.61 -8.46
CA ARG A 73 -2.85 5.93 -8.97
C ARG A 73 -4.15 6.50 -8.40
N LEU A 74 -4.13 7.04 -7.18
CA LEU A 74 -5.28 7.75 -6.61
C LEU A 74 -5.53 9.10 -7.29
N ARG A 75 -4.47 9.80 -7.69
CA ARG A 75 -4.57 11.08 -8.42
C ARG A 75 -5.12 10.90 -9.83
N GLU A 76 -4.70 9.85 -10.54
CA GLU A 76 -5.13 9.56 -11.92
C GLU A 76 -6.58 9.07 -12.02
N ALA A 77 -7.16 8.58 -10.91
CA ALA A 77 -8.54 8.10 -10.88
C ALA A 77 -9.59 9.23 -10.79
N ARG A 78 -9.19 10.49 -11.01
CA ARG A 78 -10.02 11.70 -10.98
C ARG A 78 -10.13 12.30 -12.37
#